data_AF-A0A5C6KAY9-F1
#
_entry.id   AF-A0A5C6KAY9-F1
#
_cell.length_a   1.000
_cell.length_b   1.000
_cell.length_c   1.000
_cell.angle_alpha   90.00
_cell.angle_beta   90.00
_cell.angle_gamma   90.00
#
_symmetry.space_group_name_H-M   'P 1'
#
loop_
_entity.id
_entity.type
_entity.pdbx_description
1 polymer ?
#
loop_
_entity_poly.entity_id
_entity_poly.type
_entity_poly.pdbx_seq_one_letter_code
_entity_poly.pdbx_strand_id
1 'polypeptide(L)'
;MKKVEGNIGVRLLECINPIKNKWRVRWDVQPGENGSATYMEEEFDHRPTEDEIRSTVITWHNRETDKDILSGFTYENVPVWLSSENQFNYKAAYDLAVQTAGATLPVVFKFGTDTEPVYREFATLEDLTDFYTKAMQHIQNTLADGWKKKDVFDLSLYAVD
;
A
#
# COMPACT_ATOMS: atom_id res chain seq x y z
N MET A 1 1.31 8.37 13.64
CA MET A 1 0.47 7.16 13.41
C MET A 1 1.12 5.91 14.01
N LYS A 2 0.35 5.07 14.72
CA LYS A 2 0.79 3.75 15.25
C LYS A 2 -0.37 2.75 15.23
N LYS A 3 -0.06 1.45 15.13
CA LYS A 3 -1.04 0.37 15.33
C LYS A 3 -1.23 0.11 16.82
N VAL A 4 -2.46 -0.09 17.27
CA VAL A 4 -2.85 -0.27 18.67
C VAL A 4 -3.85 -1.43 18.78
N GLU A 5 -3.78 -2.18 19.87
CA GLU A 5 -4.80 -3.16 20.28
C GLU A 5 -5.77 -2.53 21.28
N GLY A 6 -7.06 -2.80 21.10
CA GLY A 6 -8.13 -2.27 21.94
C GLY A 6 -9.43 -3.05 21.77
N ASN A 7 -10.55 -2.33 21.82
CA ASN A 7 -11.89 -2.91 21.74
C ASN A 7 -12.61 -2.44 20.47
N ILE A 8 -13.52 -3.26 19.94
CA ILE A 8 -14.33 -2.94 18.76
C ILE A 8 -15.19 -1.67 18.92
N GLY A 9 -15.60 -1.33 20.14
CA GLY A 9 -16.41 -0.14 20.46
C GLY A 9 -15.62 1.15 20.64
N VAL A 10 -14.37 1.21 20.18
CA VAL A 10 -13.51 2.39 20.34
C VAL A 10 -14.10 3.60 19.61
N ARG A 11 -14.05 4.78 20.24
CA ARG A 11 -14.42 6.03 19.57
C ARG A 11 -13.35 6.41 18.53
N LEU A 12 -13.77 6.74 17.32
CA LEU A 12 -12.87 7.13 16.24
C LEU A 12 -12.29 8.53 16.44
N LEU A 13 -13.03 9.43 17.09
CA LEU A 13 -12.54 10.72 17.58
C LEU A 13 -12.78 10.85 19.09
N GLU A 14 -11.73 11.18 19.84
CA GLU A 14 -11.81 11.29 21.29
C GLU A 14 -10.93 12.42 21.84
N CYS A 15 -11.47 13.24 22.74
CA CYS A 15 -10.67 14.16 23.56
C CYS A 15 -10.07 13.39 24.73
N ILE A 16 -8.75 13.19 24.72
CA ILE A 16 -8.04 12.43 25.75
C ILE A 16 -7.49 13.30 26.88
N ASN A 17 -7.38 14.62 26.66
CA ASN A 17 -7.00 15.57 27.70
C ASN A 17 -7.58 16.96 27.40
N PRO A 18 -8.67 17.37 28.06
CA PRO A 18 -9.31 18.66 27.79
C PRO A 18 -8.45 19.86 28.22
N ILE A 19 -7.61 19.71 29.26
CA ILE A 19 -6.73 20.79 29.75
C ILE A 19 -5.62 21.08 28.73
N LYS A 20 -5.08 20.04 28.10
CA LYS A 20 -4.01 20.14 27.10
C LYS A 20 -4.53 20.16 25.66
N ASN A 21 -5.85 20.18 25.47
CA ASN A 21 -6.53 20.03 24.18
C ASN A 21 -6.02 18.85 23.34
N LYS A 22 -5.72 17.71 23.97
CA LYS A 22 -5.22 16.54 23.24
C LYS A 22 -6.37 15.68 22.74
N TRP A 23 -6.30 15.31 21.49
CA TRP A 23 -7.29 14.48 20.79
C TRP A 23 -6.64 13.28 20.13
N ARG A 24 -7.44 12.25 19.88
CA ARG A 24 -7.02 11.09 19.11
C ARG A 24 -7.99 10.80 17.99
N VAL A 25 -7.42 10.49 16.83
CA VAL A 25 -8.11 9.97 15.66
C VAL A 25 -7.72 8.50 15.50
N ARG A 26 -8.72 7.65 15.27
CA ARG A 26 -8.55 6.21 15.07
C ARG A 26 -9.29 5.75 13.83
N TRP A 27 -8.67 4.85 13.07
CA TRP A 27 -9.20 4.33 11.81
C TRP A 27 -8.71 2.91 11.57
N ASP A 28 -9.18 2.29 10.48
CA ASP A 28 -8.86 0.90 10.13
C ASP A 28 -9.13 -0.07 11.30
N VAL A 29 -10.33 0.03 11.90
CA VAL A 29 -10.72 -0.84 13.01
C VAL A 29 -11.00 -2.23 12.49
N GLN A 30 -10.12 -3.17 12.82
CA GLN A 30 -10.18 -4.58 12.45
C GLN A 30 -10.63 -5.40 13.66
N PRO A 31 -11.82 -6.02 13.63
CA PRO A 31 -12.30 -6.88 14.70
C PRO A 31 -11.36 -8.06 14.96
N GLY A 32 -11.10 -8.33 16.23
CA GLY A 32 -10.43 -9.54 16.72
C GLY A 32 -11.39 -10.47 17.46
N GLU A 33 -10.83 -11.42 18.20
CA GLU A 33 -11.63 -12.35 19.01
C GLU A 33 -12.20 -11.68 20.27
N ASN A 34 -13.36 -12.14 20.72
CA ASN A 34 -13.97 -11.76 22.02
C ASN A 34 -14.16 -10.24 22.21
N GLY A 35 -14.45 -9.51 21.13
CA GLY A 35 -14.69 -8.06 21.17
C GLY A 35 -13.41 -7.20 21.18
N SER A 36 -12.23 -7.82 21.07
CA SER A 36 -10.99 -7.09 20.79
C SER A 36 -11.00 -6.50 19.38
N ALA A 37 -10.14 -5.52 19.13
CA ALA A 37 -9.89 -4.98 17.80
C ALA A 37 -8.45 -4.47 17.70
N THR A 38 -7.92 -4.40 16.48
CA THR A 38 -6.74 -3.60 16.18
C THR A 38 -7.14 -2.39 15.36
N TYR A 39 -6.46 -1.27 15.55
CA TYR A 39 -6.71 -0.06 14.78
C TYR A 39 -5.47 0.81 14.69
N MET A 40 -5.48 1.74 13.75
CA MET A 40 -4.49 2.80 13.67
C MET A 40 -4.90 3.98 14.55
N GLU A 41 -3.92 4.66 15.13
CA GLU A 41 -4.13 5.80 16.03
C GLU A 41 -3.12 6.93 15.75
N GLU A 42 -3.60 8.17 15.81
CA GLU A 42 -2.79 9.39 15.79
C GLU A 42 -3.29 10.39 16.83
N GLU A 43 -2.36 11.07 17.51
CA GLU A 43 -2.64 12.08 18.54
C GLU A 43 -2.45 13.48 17.94
N PHE A 44 -3.38 14.38 18.27
CA PHE A 44 -3.39 15.78 17.91
C PHE A 44 -3.33 16.64 19.18
N ASP A 45 -2.67 17.79 19.12
CA ASP A 45 -2.58 18.78 20.20
C ASP A 45 -3.70 19.84 20.14
N HIS A 46 -4.68 19.61 19.27
CA HIS A 46 -5.90 20.38 19.11
C HIS A 46 -7.05 19.46 18.68
N ARG A 47 -8.29 19.96 18.70
CA ARG A 47 -9.42 19.24 18.10
C ARG A 47 -9.21 19.23 16.58
N PRO A 48 -8.96 18.08 15.96
CA PRO A 48 -8.69 18.03 14.53
C PRO A 48 -9.92 18.46 13.74
N THR A 49 -9.67 19.17 12.65
CA THR A 49 -10.67 19.52 11.65
C THR A 49 -11.06 18.30 10.81
N GLU A 50 -12.18 18.40 10.10
CA GLU A 50 -12.64 17.37 9.16
C GLU A 50 -11.58 17.04 8.09
N ASP A 51 -10.90 18.07 7.59
CA ASP A 51 -9.85 17.92 6.59
C ASP A 51 -8.60 17.23 7.16
N GLU A 52 -8.22 17.52 8.41
CA GLU A 52 -7.10 16.84 9.08
C GLU A 52 -7.40 15.36 9.30
N ILE A 53 -8.61 15.02 9.77
CA ILE A 53 -9.03 13.63 9.94
C ILE A 53 -8.98 12.89 8.60
N ARG A 54 -9.59 13.46 7.55
CA ARG A 54 -9.59 12.89 6.21
C ARG A 54 -8.18 12.71 5.68
N SER A 55 -7.35 13.76 5.78
CA SER A 55 -5.97 13.75 5.28
C SER A 55 -5.13 12.67 5.97
N THR A 56 -5.22 12.55 7.30
CA THR A 56 -4.51 11.52 8.08
C THR A 56 -4.89 10.11 7.63
N VAL A 57 -6.19 9.81 7.52
CA VAL A 57 -6.67 8.47 7.16
C VAL A 57 -6.32 8.11 5.71
N ILE A 58 -6.56 9.04 4.77
CA ILE A 58 -6.27 8.83 3.34
C ILE A 58 -4.77 8.68 3.09
N THR A 59 -3.94 9.50 3.74
CA THR A 59 -2.48 9.41 3.63
C THR A 59 -1.97 8.06 4.12
N TRP A 60 -2.52 7.54 5.21
CA TRP A 60 -2.17 6.22 5.70
C TRP A 60 -2.52 5.12 4.69
N HIS A 61 -3.75 5.12 4.14
CA HIS A 61 -4.15 4.13 3.15
C HIS A 61 -3.28 4.18 1.89
N ASN A 62 -2.96 5.37 1.39
CA ASN A 62 -2.03 5.51 0.26
C ASN A 62 -0.67 4.89 0.58
N ARG A 63 -0.12 5.14 1.77
CA ARG A 63 1.17 4.57 2.18
C ARG A 63 1.15 3.05 2.24
N GLU A 64 0.08 2.44 2.77
CA GLU A 64 -0.04 0.98 2.80
C GLU A 64 -0.22 0.39 1.41
N THR A 65 -1.01 1.04 0.53
CA THR A 65 -1.11 0.64 -0.89
C THR A 65 0.25 0.71 -1.60
N ASP A 66 1.01 1.79 -1.41
CA ASP A 66 2.34 1.95 -2.02
C ASP A 66 3.32 0.88 -1.51
N LYS A 67 3.25 0.54 -0.22
CA LYS A 67 4.05 -0.53 0.38
C LYS A 67 3.70 -1.91 -0.20
N ASP A 68 2.41 -2.20 -0.35
CA ASP A 68 1.93 -3.46 -0.93
C ASP A 68 2.31 -3.58 -2.42
N ILE A 69 2.33 -2.47 -3.16
CA ILE A 69 2.89 -2.43 -4.52
C ILE A 69 4.39 -2.72 -4.47
N LEU A 70 5.13 -1.99 -3.64
CA LEU A 70 6.58 -2.05 -3.59
C LEU A 70 7.11 -3.46 -3.32
N SER A 71 6.51 -4.20 -2.38
CA SER A 71 7.06 -5.48 -1.90
C SER A 71 6.08 -6.66 -1.91
N GLY A 72 4.84 -6.48 -2.34
CA GLY A 72 3.82 -7.54 -2.31
C GLY A 72 3.83 -8.50 -3.51
N PHE A 73 4.67 -8.25 -4.52
CA PHE A 73 4.70 -9.06 -5.74
C PHE A 73 5.81 -10.12 -5.69
N THR A 74 5.46 -11.35 -6.10
CA THR A 74 6.41 -12.43 -6.33
C THR A 74 6.27 -12.97 -7.74
N TYR A 75 7.39 -13.36 -8.34
CA TYR A 75 7.43 -13.97 -9.66
C TYR A 75 8.36 -15.19 -9.58
N GLU A 76 7.88 -16.36 -10.04
CA GLU A 76 8.61 -17.64 -9.91
C GLU A 76 9.03 -17.94 -8.44
N ASN A 77 8.20 -17.55 -7.47
CA ASN A 77 8.47 -17.61 -6.02
C ASN A 77 9.62 -16.71 -5.52
N VAL A 78 10.11 -15.79 -6.36
CA VAL A 78 11.12 -14.81 -5.99
C VAL A 78 10.45 -13.45 -5.72
N PRO A 79 10.76 -12.76 -4.61
CA PRO A 79 10.28 -11.41 -4.37
C PRO A 79 10.75 -10.45 -5.46
N VAL A 80 9.85 -9.57 -5.91
CA VAL A 80 10.18 -8.53 -6.89
C VAL A 80 9.83 -7.17 -6.30
N TRP A 81 10.84 -6.30 -6.22
CA TRP A 81 10.63 -4.92 -5.78
C TRP A 81 10.06 -4.09 -6.93
N LEU A 82 8.84 -3.57 -6.77
CA LEU A 82 8.19 -2.71 -7.75
C LEU A 82 8.35 -1.23 -7.36
N SER A 83 9.60 -0.79 -7.15
CA SER A 83 9.89 0.63 -7.01
C SER A 83 9.52 1.38 -8.30
N SER A 84 9.32 2.70 -8.24
CA SER A 84 9.02 3.50 -9.43
C SER A 84 10.09 3.36 -10.52
N GLU A 85 11.36 3.25 -10.12
CA GLU A 85 12.48 2.99 -11.02
C GLU A 85 12.39 1.61 -11.67
N ASN A 86 12.11 0.57 -10.89
CA ASN A 86 11.94 -0.79 -11.42
C ASN A 86 10.73 -0.88 -12.36
N GLN A 87 9.59 -0.31 -11.98
CA GLN A 87 8.39 -0.26 -12.83
C GLN A 87 8.69 0.42 -14.18
N PHE A 88 9.41 1.55 -14.15
CA PHE A 88 9.85 2.25 -15.36
C PHE A 88 10.78 1.38 -16.20
N ASN A 89 11.80 0.76 -15.59
CA ASN A 89 12.77 -0.08 -16.29
C ASN A 89 12.12 -1.32 -16.93
N TYR A 90 11.22 -2.00 -16.21
CA TYR A 90 10.48 -3.15 -16.73
C TYR A 90 9.61 -2.76 -17.92
N LYS A 91 8.89 -1.63 -17.80
CA LYS A 91 8.08 -1.10 -18.88
C LYS A 91 8.93 -0.74 -20.10
N ALA A 92 10.02 0.01 -19.92
CA ALA A 92 10.87 0.45 -21.02
C ALA A 92 11.50 -0.74 -21.76
N ALA A 93 11.99 -1.75 -21.02
CA ALA A 93 12.54 -2.97 -21.61
C ALA A 93 11.47 -3.78 -22.36
N TYR A 94 10.28 -3.92 -21.78
CA TYR A 94 9.16 -4.61 -22.43
C TYR A 94 8.72 -3.91 -23.72
N ASP A 95 8.45 -2.59 -23.64
CA ASP A 95 8.02 -1.80 -24.79
C ASP A 95 9.05 -1.87 -25.93
N LEU A 96 10.35 -1.73 -25.61
CA LEU A 96 11.41 -1.78 -26.60
C LEU A 96 11.55 -3.18 -27.23
N ALA A 97 11.45 -4.24 -26.43
CA ALA A 97 11.48 -5.60 -26.96
C ALA A 97 10.28 -5.85 -27.89
N VAL A 98 9.08 -5.41 -27.53
CA VAL A 98 7.87 -5.53 -28.38
C VAL A 98 8.05 -4.74 -29.68
N GLN A 99 8.48 -3.48 -29.60
CA GLN A 99 8.67 -2.60 -30.76
C GLN A 99 9.74 -3.12 -31.74
N THR A 100 10.71 -3.87 -31.23
CA THR A 100 11.82 -4.41 -32.04
C THR A 100 11.66 -5.89 -32.37
N ALA A 101 10.48 -6.47 -32.13
CA ALA A 101 10.20 -7.89 -32.32
C ALA A 101 11.25 -8.81 -31.64
N GLY A 102 11.72 -8.40 -30.45
CA GLY A 102 12.65 -9.15 -29.61
C GLY A 102 14.13 -8.88 -29.87
N ALA A 103 14.50 -7.96 -30.77
CA ALA A 103 15.91 -7.70 -31.08
C ALA A 103 16.75 -7.16 -29.91
N THR A 104 16.11 -6.63 -28.85
CA THR A 104 16.78 -6.16 -27.63
C THR A 104 16.83 -7.19 -26.52
N LEU A 105 16.40 -8.43 -26.79
CA LEU A 105 16.56 -9.55 -25.87
C LEU A 105 17.93 -10.22 -26.06
N PRO A 106 18.49 -10.85 -25.01
CA PRO A 106 17.92 -10.98 -23.67
C PRO A 106 18.05 -9.71 -22.84
N VAL A 107 17.16 -9.53 -21.86
CA VAL A 107 17.29 -8.54 -20.79
C VAL A 107 17.40 -9.24 -19.44
N VAL A 108 18.13 -8.65 -18.49
CA VAL A 108 18.30 -9.22 -17.14
C VAL A 108 17.73 -8.25 -16.11
N PHE A 109 16.88 -8.75 -15.23
CA PHE A 109 16.39 -8.01 -14.07
C PHE A 109 16.91 -8.62 -12.77
N LYS A 110 17.18 -7.76 -11.80
CA LYS A 110 17.51 -8.16 -10.43
C LYS A 110 16.22 -8.25 -9.62
N PHE A 111 15.89 -9.44 -9.17
CA PHE A 111 14.86 -9.77 -8.19
C PHE A 111 15.52 -10.17 -6.85
N GLY A 112 14.72 -10.68 -5.92
CA GLY A 112 15.17 -11.14 -4.60
C GLY A 112 15.34 -10.00 -3.62
N THR A 113 16.08 -10.25 -2.54
CA THR A 113 16.37 -9.25 -1.51
C THR A 113 17.78 -8.69 -1.68
N ASP A 114 18.15 -7.70 -0.86
CA ASP A 114 19.52 -7.17 -0.86
C ASP A 114 20.55 -8.21 -0.39
N THR A 115 20.15 -9.16 0.45
CA THR A 115 21.01 -10.25 0.93
C THR A 115 20.96 -11.48 0.05
N GLU A 116 19.87 -11.70 -0.67
CA GLU A 116 19.65 -12.84 -1.57
C GLU A 116 19.18 -12.35 -2.95
N PRO A 117 20.06 -11.74 -3.75
CA PRO A 117 19.71 -11.24 -5.07
C PRO A 117 19.57 -12.38 -6.09
N VAL A 118 18.57 -12.30 -6.95
CA VAL A 118 18.34 -13.26 -8.04
C VAL A 118 18.31 -12.51 -9.36
N TYR A 119 19.21 -12.85 -10.28
CA TYR A 119 19.23 -12.26 -11.62
C TYR A 119 18.46 -13.14 -12.59
N ARG A 120 17.30 -12.67 -13.06
CA ARG A 120 16.47 -13.38 -14.03
C ARG A 120 16.69 -12.80 -15.42
N GLU A 121 17.21 -13.63 -16.31
CA GLU A 121 17.35 -13.31 -17.74
C GLU A 121 16.05 -13.66 -18.48
N PHE A 122 15.51 -12.74 -19.26
CA PHE A 122 14.37 -12.95 -20.14
C PHE A 122 14.86 -13.02 -21.59
N ALA A 123 14.97 -14.24 -22.12
CA ALA A 123 15.48 -14.49 -23.48
C ALA A 123 14.40 -14.40 -24.56
N THR A 124 13.13 -14.52 -24.20
CA THR A 124 12.00 -14.53 -25.14
C THR A 124 11.01 -13.41 -24.82
N LEU A 125 10.28 -12.97 -25.85
CA LEU A 125 9.17 -12.03 -25.68
C LEU A 125 8.05 -12.62 -24.83
N GLU A 126 7.85 -13.94 -24.91
CA GLU A 126 6.83 -14.65 -24.14
C GLU A 126 7.10 -14.55 -22.64
N ASP A 127 8.31 -14.91 -22.19
CA ASP A 127 8.70 -14.84 -20.78
C ASP A 127 8.61 -13.40 -20.25
N LEU A 128 9.08 -12.43 -21.03
CA LEU A 128 9.05 -11.02 -20.63
C LEU A 128 7.61 -10.48 -20.57
N THR A 129 6.73 -10.91 -21.48
CA THR A 129 5.30 -10.57 -21.48
C THR A 129 4.60 -11.14 -20.26
N ASP A 130 4.86 -12.41 -19.94
CA ASP A 130 4.27 -13.07 -18.77
C ASP A 130 4.63 -12.33 -17.47
N PHE A 131 5.91 -12.02 -17.27
CA PHE A 131 6.36 -11.22 -16.14
C PHE A 131 5.70 -9.84 -16.09
N TYR A 132 5.78 -9.08 -17.20
CA TYR A 132 5.30 -7.70 -17.22
C TYR A 132 3.80 -7.62 -16.95
N THR A 133 3.00 -8.49 -17.58
CA THR A 133 1.54 -8.50 -17.40
C THR A 133 1.14 -8.89 -15.98
N LYS A 134 1.82 -9.87 -15.36
CA LYS A 134 1.59 -10.23 -13.94
C LYS A 134 1.96 -9.10 -12.99
N ALA A 135 3.10 -8.44 -13.21
CA ALA A 135 3.51 -7.29 -12.41
C ALA A 135 2.50 -6.13 -12.51
N MET A 136 2.03 -5.82 -13.72
CA MET A 136 1.00 -4.78 -13.93
C MET A 136 -0.34 -5.16 -13.30
N GLN A 137 -0.74 -6.43 -13.37
CA GLN A 137 -1.97 -6.91 -12.74
C GLN A 137 -1.92 -6.77 -11.21
N HIS A 138 -0.77 -7.09 -10.59
CA HIS A 138 -0.55 -6.86 -9.16
C HIS A 138 -0.76 -5.38 -8.81
N ILE A 139 -0.07 -4.47 -9.51
CA ILE A 139 -0.17 -3.02 -9.27
C ILE A 139 -1.62 -2.55 -9.37
N GLN A 140 -2.33 -2.93 -10.44
CA GLN A 140 -3.71 -2.51 -10.67
C GLN A 140 -4.67 -3.04 -9.60
N ASN A 141 -4.53 -4.30 -9.20
CA ASN A 141 -5.35 -4.90 -8.13
C ASN A 141 -5.10 -4.19 -6.80
N THR A 142 -3.84 -3.96 -6.43
CA THR A 142 -3.48 -3.28 -5.18
C THR A 142 -3.99 -1.84 -5.16
N LEU A 143 -3.91 -1.11 -6.26
CA LEU A 143 -4.50 0.22 -6.38
C LEU A 143 -6.01 0.19 -6.22
N ALA A 144 -6.70 -0.74 -6.89
CA ALA A 144 -8.15 -0.89 -6.79
C ALA A 144 -8.61 -1.19 -5.36
N ASP A 145 -7.89 -2.05 -4.64
CA ASP A 145 -8.17 -2.33 -3.23
C ASP A 145 -7.89 -1.12 -2.34
N GLY A 146 -6.82 -0.36 -2.63
CA GLY A 146 -6.55 0.92 -1.99
C GLY A 146 -7.67 1.95 -2.19
N TRP A 147 -8.25 2.03 -3.38
CA TRP A 147 -9.40 2.89 -3.67
C TRP A 147 -10.63 2.47 -2.87
N LYS A 148 -10.98 1.17 -2.85
CA LYS A 148 -12.11 0.67 -2.06
C LYS A 148 -11.99 1.03 -0.57
N LYS A 149 -10.78 0.92 0.00
CA LYS A 149 -10.53 1.30 1.41
C LYS A 149 -10.73 2.79 1.66
N LYS A 150 -10.45 3.65 0.68
CA LYS A 150 -10.66 5.10 0.76
C LYS A 150 -12.12 5.49 0.52
N ASP A 151 -12.81 4.79 -0.37
CA ASP A 151 -14.20 5.09 -0.74
C ASP A 151 -15.18 4.80 0.40
N VAL A 152 -14.85 3.86 1.30
CA VAL A 152 -15.65 3.57 2.51
C VAL A 152 -15.39 4.55 3.66
N PHE A 153 -14.49 5.52 3.50
CA PHE A 153 -14.23 6.52 4.53
C PHE A 153 -15.49 7.36 4.78
N ASP A 154 -16.04 7.24 5.98
CA ASP A 154 -17.20 8.00 6.44
C ASP A 154 -16.80 8.94 7.57
N LEU A 155 -16.82 10.23 7.27
CA LEU A 155 -16.49 11.29 8.22
C LEU A 155 -17.52 11.41 9.36
N SER A 156 -18.77 10.99 9.14
CA SER A 156 -19.82 11.09 10.15
C SER A 156 -19.53 10.23 11.39
N LEU A 157 -18.71 9.18 11.25
CA LEU A 157 -18.23 8.34 12.34
C LEU A 157 -17.26 9.05 13.29
N TYR A 158 -16.78 10.24 12.91
CA TYR A 158 -15.89 11.08 13.71
C TYR A 158 -16.63 12.27 14.37
N ALA A 159 -17.96 12.25 14.39
CA ALA A 159 -18.72 13.24 15.14
C ALA A 159 -18.45 13.12 16.66
N VAL A 160 -18.43 14.27 17.34
CA VAL A 160 -18.37 14.35 18.81
C VAL A 160 -19.73 14.84 19.27
N ASP A 161 -20.45 14.02 20.02
CA ASP A 161 -21.68 14.41 20.73
C ASP A 161 -21.44 15.54 21.74
#